data_AF-A0A7S3Z887-F1
#
_entry.id   AF-A0A7S3Z887-F1
#
_cell.length_a   1.000
_cell.length_b   1.000
_cell.length_c   1.000
_cell.angle_alpha   90.00
_cell.angle_beta   90.00
_cell.angle_gamma   90.00
#
_symmetry.space_group_name_H-M   'P 1'
#
loop_
_entity.id
_entity.type
_entity.pdbx_description
1 polymer ?
#
loop_
_entity_poly.entity_id
_entity_poly.type
_entity_poly.pdbx_seq_one_letter_code
_entity_poly.pdbx_strand_id
1 'polypeptide(L)'
;VDSNGKKFDGLAMIDEVANAAQTKPMRTQLETVKALLAKAPKQENSALLLAEDIAALKALGGLEFQIKAIQAVPHALYVAARFHAHPESAVINMVMAGGDTDTTASMVGGEMGALH
;
A
#
# COMPACT_ATOMS: atom_id res chain seq x y z
N VAL A 1 -0.30 -15.54 -8.87
CA VAL A 1 -1.59 -16.23 -9.10
C VAL A 1 -1.78 -17.14 -7.92
N ASP A 2 -2.90 -17.04 -7.22
CA ASP A 2 -3.16 -17.91 -6.07
C ASP A 2 -3.28 -19.38 -6.52
N SER A 3 -3.39 -20.29 -5.56
CA SER A 3 -3.55 -21.74 -5.80
C SER A 3 -4.77 -22.11 -6.64
N ASN A 4 -5.68 -21.16 -6.91
CA ASN A 4 -6.87 -21.30 -7.74
C ASN A 4 -6.74 -20.60 -9.11
N GLY A 5 -5.55 -20.09 -9.45
CA GLY A 5 -5.30 -19.38 -10.71
C GLY A 5 -5.85 -17.95 -10.76
N LYS A 6 -6.32 -17.39 -9.64
CA LYS A 6 -6.80 -16.01 -9.56
C LYS A 6 -5.62 -15.05 -9.45
N LYS A 7 -5.64 -13.96 -10.22
CA LYS A 7 -4.68 -12.86 -10.05
C LYS A 7 -5.06 -12.07 -8.81
N PHE A 8 -4.05 -11.61 -8.07
CA PHE A 8 -4.26 -10.72 -6.93
C PHE A 8 -4.92 -9.42 -7.41
N ASP A 9 -5.91 -8.96 -6.66
CA ASP A 9 -6.61 -7.71 -6.92
C ASP A 9 -6.45 -6.81 -5.68
N GLY A 10 -5.54 -5.84 -5.79
CA GLY A 10 -5.27 -4.91 -4.72
C GLY A 10 -6.49 -4.07 -4.33
N LEU A 11 -7.36 -3.70 -5.27
CA LEU A 11 -8.55 -2.91 -4.94
C LEU A 11 -9.57 -3.73 -4.16
N ALA A 12 -9.77 -5.00 -4.53
CA ALA A 12 -10.63 -5.91 -3.79
C ALA A 12 -10.09 -6.14 -2.37
N MET A 13 -8.77 -6.33 -2.21
CA MET A 13 -8.15 -6.47 -0.89
C MET A 13 -8.40 -5.23 -0.01
N ILE A 14 -8.19 -4.02 -0.53
CA ILE A 14 -8.43 -2.80 0.25
C ILE A 14 -9.89 -2.67 0.67
N ASP A 15 -10.83 -3.06 -0.20
CA ASP A 15 -12.26 -3.06 0.11
C ASP A 15 -12.59 -4.01 1.28
N GLU A 16 -12.02 -5.21 1.28
CA GLU A 16 -12.17 -6.18 2.37
C GLU A 16 -11.60 -5.63 3.70
N VAL A 17 -10.41 -5.02 3.67
CA VAL A 17 -9.80 -4.41 4.86
C VAL A 17 -10.62 -3.21 5.37
N ALA A 18 -11.17 -2.38 4.47
CA ALA A 18 -12.02 -1.26 4.82
C ALA A 18 -13.32 -1.71 5.51
N ASN A 19 -13.90 -2.82 5.05
CA ASN A 19 -15.08 -3.44 5.65
C ASN A 19 -14.77 -4.04 7.03
N ALA A 20 -13.56 -4.56 7.24
CA ALA A 20 -13.11 -5.06 8.53
C ALA A 20 -12.74 -3.94 9.53
N ALA A 21 -12.43 -2.73 9.05
CA ALA A 21 -12.06 -1.61 9.91
C ALA A 21 -13.21 -1.15 10.81
N GLN A 22 -13.00 -1.22 12.13
CA GLN A 22 -14.02 -0.89 13.13
C GLN A 22 -14.14 0.61 13.43
N THR A 23 -13.09 1.39 13.14
CA THR A 23 -13.09 2.83 13.41
C THR A 23 -13.35 3.63 12.15
N LYS A 24 -14.23 4.64 12.26
CA LYS A 24 -14.52 5.56 11.15
C LYS A 24 -13.26 6.21 10.57
N PRO A 25 -12.30 6.71 11.39
CA PRO A 25 -11.09 7.32 10.85
C PRO A 25 -10.22 6.37 10.01
N MET A 26 -10.05 5.11 10.43
CA MET A 26 -9.31 4.11 9.64
C MET A 26 -10.03 3.80 8.32
N ARG A 27 -11.35 3.62 8.37
CA ARG A 27 -12.15 3.37 7.17
C ARG A 27 -12.00 4.51 6.16
N THR A 28 -12.06 5.77 6.61
CA THR A 28 -11.84 6.94 5.74
C THR A 28 -10.48 6.90 5.05
N GLN A 29 -9.41 6.50 5.76
CA GLN A 29 -8.08 6.37 5.18
C GLN A 29 -8.03 5.25 4.14
N LEU A 30 -8.63 4.09 4.41
CA LEU A 30 -8.67 2.98 3.45
C LEU A 30 -9.50 3.30 2.19
N GLU A 31 -10.60 4.04 2.32
CA GLU A 31 -11.32 4.59 1.17
C GLU A 31 -10.47 5.57 0.36
N THR A 32 -9.59 6.32 1.04
CA THR A 32 -8.63 7.21 0.38
C THR A 32 -7.60 6.41 -0.39
N VAL A 33 -7.06 5.33 0.19
CA VAL A 33 -6.16 4.40 -0.51
C VAL A 33 -6.83 3.82 -1.75
N LYS A 34 -8.07 3.36 -1.64
CA LYS A 34 -8.85 2.82 -2.77
C LYS A 34 -8.99 3.86 -3.89
N ALA A 35 -9.34 5.09 -3.54
CA ALA A 35 -9.47 6.18 -4.51
C ALA A 35 -8.13 6.56 -5.17
N LEU A 36 -7.02 6.48 -4.44
CA LEU A 36 -5.68 6.73 -4.97
C LEU A 36 -5.22 5.61 -5.90
N LEU A 37 -5.37 4.34 -5.48
CA LEU A 37 -5.04 3.17 -6.30
C LEU A 37 -5.84 3.12 -7.60
N ALA A 38 -7.12 3.49 -7.57
CA ALA A 38 -7.96 3.54 -8.77
C ALA A 38 -7.48 4.57 -9.81
N LYS A 39 -6.72 5.59 -9.37
CA LYS A 39 -6.11 6.62 -10.22
C LYS A 39 -4.64 6.37 -10.50
N ALA A 40 -4.04 5.40 -9.82
CA ALA A 40 -2.61 5.16 -9.91
C ALA A 40 -2.25 4.66 -11.32
N PRO A 41 -1.05 4.99 -11.82
CA PRO A 41 -0.54 4.46 -13.07
C PRO A 41 -0.56 2.93 -13.05
N LYS A 42 -0.93 2.30 -14.16
CA LYS A 42 -0.91 0.84 -14.28
C LYS A 42 0.49 0.30 -13.99
N GLN A 43 0.55 -0.80 -13.24
CA GLN A 43 1.79 -1.47 -12.83
C GLN A 43 2.73 -1.80 -13.98
N GLU A 44 2.18 -2.12 -15.15
CA GLU A 44 2.93 -2.44 -16.37
C GLU A 44 3.94 -1.34 -16.78
N ASN A 45 3.81 -0.14 -16.22
CA ASN A 45 4.63 1.02 -16.59
C ASN A 45 5.84 1.30 -15.68
N SER A 46 5.95 0.74 -14.47
CA SER A 46 7.11 0.99 -13.59
C SER A 46 7.11 0.14 -12.32
N ALA A 47 8.26 -0.49 -12.03
CA ALA A 47 8.57 -1.10 -10.73
C ALA A 47 9.02 -0.07 -9.67
N LEU A 48 9.19 1.19 -10.05
CA LEU A 48 9.66 2.28 -9.18
C LEU A 48 8.54 3.26 -8.84
N LEU A 49 8.68 3.92 -7.69
CA LEU A 49 7.82 5.04 -7.28
C LEU A 49 7.81 6.15 -8.33
N LEU A 50 6.61 6.57 -8.70
CA LEU A 50 6.37 7.73 -9.54
C LEU A 50 5.99 8.95 -8.68
N ALA A 51 5.98 10.14 -9.29
CA ALA A 51 5.62 11.36 -8.59
C ALA A 51 4.18 11.32 -8.02
N GLU A 52 3.28 10.67 -8.75
CA GLU A 52 1.90 10.44 -8.35
C GLU A 52 1.81 9.51 -7.13
N ASP A 53 2.68 8.50 -7.06
CA ASP A 53 2.76 7.61 -5.90
C ASP A 53 3.25 8.39 -4.68
N ILE A 54 4.31 9.19 -4.81
CA ILE A 54 4.78 10.05 -3.70
C ILE A 54 3.70 11.02 -3.23
N ALA A 55 2.93 11.62 -4.15
CA ALA A 55 1.83 12.49 -3.81
C ALA A 55 0.71 11.74 -3.05
N ALA A 56 0.39 10.52 -3.46
CA ALA A 56 -0.54 9.63 -2.78
C ALA A 56 -0.07 9.32 -1.34
N LEU A 57 1.19 8.92 -1.17
CA LEU A 57 1.77 8.61 0.14
C LEU A 57 1.81 9.83 1.08
N LYS A 58 2.08 11.02 0.53
CA LYS A 58 1.99 12.28 1.27
C LYS A 58 0.57 12.59 1.71
N ALA A 59 -0.43 12.35 0.86
CA ALA A 59 -1.84 12.57 1.20
C ALA A 59 -2.34 11.65 2.33
N LEU A 60 -1.77 10.44 2.43
CA LEU A 60 -2.03 9.51 3.54
C LEU A 60 -1.31 9.91 4.85
N GLY A 61 -0.48 10.96 4.81
CA GLY A 61 0.30 11.43 5.96
C GLY A 61 1.36 10.44 6.42
N GLY A 62 1.79 9.55 5.52
CA GLY A 62 2.68 8.45 5.86
C GLY A 62 4.17 8.75 5.70
N LEU A 63 4.52 9.92 5.14
CA LEU A 63 5.91 10.34 4.93
C LEU A 63 6.55 11.02 6.16
N GLU A 64 5.80 11.14 7.26
CA GLU A 64 6.30 11.69 8.51
C GLU A 64 7.04 10.61 9.33
N PHE A 65 7.89 11.02 10.27
CA PHE A 65 8.56 10.11 11.20
C PHE A 65 7.66 9.84 12.42
N GLN A 66 7.69 8.62 12.97
CA GLN A 66 6.84 8.19 14.10
C GLN A 66 5.33 8.38 13.84
N ILE A 67 4.87 7.86 12.71
CA ILE A 67 3.46 7.93 12.33
C ILE A 67 2.61 6.98 13.16
N LYS A 68 1.32 7.31 13.29
CA LYS A 68 0.35 6.47 13.99
C LYS A 68 -0.07 5.31 13.11
N ALA A 69 -0.61 4.24 13.70
CA ALA A 69 -1.16 3.11 12.95
C ALA A 69 -2.20 3.51 11.89
N ILE A 70 -2.99 4.56 12.16
CA ILE A 70 -3.96 5.13 11.22
C ILE A 70 -3.33 5.72 9.95
N GLN A 71 -2.04 6.02 9.97
CA GLN A 71 -1.27 6.46 8.80
C GLN A 71 -0.43 5.31 8.24
N ALA A 72 0.22 4.54 9.12
CA ALA A 72 1.15 3.47 8.73
C ALA A 72 0.46 2.34 7.94
N VAL A 73 -0.72 1.89 8.40
CA VAL A 73 -1.44 0.78 7.75
C VAL A 73 -1.91 1.17 6.34
N PRO A 74 -2.64 2.29 6.13
CA PRO A 74 -3.00 2.74 4.78
C PRO A 74 -1.78 2.97 3.87
N HIS A 75 -0.67 3.47 4.43
CA HIS A 75 0.57 3.69 3.69
C HIS A 75 1.14 2.36 3.17
N ALA A 76 1.35 1.37 4.05
CA ALA A 76 1.87 0.06 3.68
C ALA A 76 0.96 -0.63 2.64
N LEU A 77 -0.36 -0.63 2.90
CA LEU A 77 -1.34 -1.24 2.02
C LEU A 77 -1.38 -0.61 0.62
N TYR A 78 -1.21 0.72 0.50
CA TYR A 78 -1.08 1.37 -0.81
C TYR A 78 0.12 0.81 -1.57
N VAL A 79 1.31 0.78 -0.94
CA VAL A 79 2.54 0.33 -1.59
C VAL A 79 2.44 -1.14 -1.98
N ALA A 80 1.96 -2.00 -1.08
CA ALA A 80 1.77 -3.41 -1.36
C ALA A 80 0.80 -3.63 -2.52
N ALA A 81 -0.38 -3.01 -2.51
CA ALA A 81 -1.34 -3.15 -3.61
C ALA A 81 -0.77 -2.60 -4.94
N ARG A 82 -0.08 -1.46 -4.88
CA ARG A 82 0.50 -0.76 -6.04
C ARG A 82 1.67 -1.51 -6.67
N PHE A 83 2.45 -2.26 -5.89
CA PHE A 83 3.67 -2.92 -6.36
C PHE A 83 3.67 -4.44 -6.14
N HIS A 84 2.52 -5.04 -5.85
CA HIS A 84 2.39 -6.49 -5.60
C HIS A 84 2.98 -7.40 -6.69
N ALA A 85 3.12 -6.95 -7.94
CA ALA A 85 3.71 -7.77 -9.01
C ALA A 85 5.26 -7.82 -8.95
N HIS A 86 5.87 -6.98 -8.11
CA HIS A 86 7.31 -6.79 -7.97
C HIS A 86 7.68 -6.71 -6.47
N PRO A 87 7.68 -7.84 -5.75
CA PRO A 87 7.77 -7.85 -4.28
C PRO A 87 9.04 -7.19 -3.74
N GLU A 88 10.19 -7.40 -4.38
CA GLU A 88 11.44 -6.74 -3.98
C GLU A 88 11.34 -5.23 -4.16
N SER A 89 10.77 -4.79 -5.29
CA SER A 89 10.58 -3.38 -5.57
C SER A 89 9.56 -2.74 -4.64
N ALA A 90 8.52 -3.46 -4.20
CA ALA A 90 7.55 -2.94 -3.22
C ALA A 90 8.23 -2.56 -1.91
N VAL A 91 9.09 -3.44 -1.38
CA VAL A 91 9.84 -3.17 -0.14
C VAL A 91 10.85 -2.04 -0.34
N ILE A 92 11.63 -2.07 -1.43
CA ILE A 92 12.59 -1.00 -1.75
C ILE A 92 11.88 0.34 -1.87
N ASN A 93 10.76 0.40 -2.59
CA ASN A 93 9.97 1.61 -2.74
C ASN A 93 9.45 2.11 -1.40
N MET A 94 8.96 1.23 -0.51
CA MET A 94 8.51 1.61 0.82
C MET A 94 9.64 2.29 1.62
N VAL A 95 10.84 1.71 1.59
CA VAL A 95 12.01 2.30 2.26
C VAL A 95 12.39 3.65 1.63
N MET A 96 12.42 3.72 0.30
CA MET A 96 12.79 4.93 -0.44
C MET A 96 11.77 6.08 -0.31
N ALA A 97 10.50 5.77 -0.01
CA ALA A 97 9.49 6.78 0.28
C ALA A 97 9.81 7.57 1.57
N GLY A 98 10.52 6.96 2.53
CA GLY A 98 10.88 7.59 3.80
C GLY A 98 9.75 7.52 4.85
N GLY A 99 9.87 8.35 5.89
CA GLY A 99 8.99 8.32 7.06
C GLY A 99 9.40 7.25 8.08
N ASP A 100 8.41 6.52 8.61
CA ASP A 100 8.63 5.41 9.55
C ASP A 100 8.94 4.09 8.83
N THR A 101 10.13 4.06 8.22
CA THR A 101 10.49 3.06 7.22
C THR A 101 10.62 1.63 7.74
N ASP A 102 11.12 1.40 8.96
CA ASP A 102 11.28 0.05 9.51
C ASP A 102 9.92 -0.63 9.73
N THR A 103 8.99 0.10 10.34
CA THR A 103 7.63 -0.35 10.63
C THR A 103 6.86 -0.59 9.33
N THR A 104 6.85 0.39 8.42
CA THR A 104 6.09 0.28 7.16
C THR A 104 6.70 -0.72 6.18
N ALA A 105 8.04 -0.79 6.05
CA ALA A 105 8.69 -1.79 5.20
C ALA A 105 8.52 -3.21 5.75
N SER A 106 8.49 -3.40 7.07
CA SER A 106 8.20 -4.71 7.65
C SER A 106 6.77 -5.18 7.32
N MET A 107 5.78 -4.28 7.37
CA MET A 107 4.40 -4.58 6.96
C MET A 107 4.32 -4.96 5.48
N VAL A 108 4.89 -4.12 4.59
CA VAL A 108 4.93 -4.41 3.16
C VAL A 108 5.66 -5.73 2.88
N GLY A 109 6.78 -6.00 3.56
CA GLY A 109 7.51 -7.26 3.43
C GLY A 109 6.69 -8.47 3.87
N GLY A 110 5.94 -8.36 4.97
CA GLY A 110 5.02 -9.40 5.44
C GLY A 110 3.89 -9.66 4.44
N GLU A 111 3.31 -8.60 3.88
CA GLU A 111 2.27 -8.69 2.86
C GLU A 111 2.80 -9.31 1.57
N MET A 112 3.96 -8.88 1.08
CA MET A 112 4.60 -9.44 -0.12
C MET A 112 4.98 -10.90 0.08
N GLY A 113 5.50 -11.27 1.24
CA GLY A 113 5.85 -12.66 1.57
C GLY A 113 4.64 -13.57 1.77
N ALA A 114 3.47 -13.03 2.10
CA ALA A 114 2.22 -13.80 2.12
C ALA A 114 1.64 -14.01 0.72
N LEU A 115 1.90 -13.09 -0.22
CA LEU A 115 1.36 -13.12 -1.58
C LEU A 115 2.18 -13.96 -2.58
N HIS A 116 3.45 -14.23 -2.29
CA HIS A 116 4.41 -14.90 -3.19
C HIS A 116 5.02 -16.14 -2.56
#